data_AF-A0AAE6UIH2-F1
#
_entry.id   AF-A0AAE6UIH2-F1
#
_cell.length_a   1.000
_cell.length_b   1.000
_cell.length_c   1.000
_cell.angle_alpha   90.00
_cell.angle_beta   90.00
_cell.angle_gamma   90.00
#
_symmetry.space_group_name_H-M   'P 1'
#
loop_
_entity.id
_entity.type
_entity.pdbx_description
1 polymer ?
#
loop_
_entity_poly.entity_id
_entity_poly.type
_entity_poly.pdbx_seq_one_letter_code
_entity_poly.pdbx_strand_id
1 'polypeptide(L)'
;MIVRILCMVLLLLGSGCTLINMHHGYPVSEIGLWNKIKVGDSDSQVTQLLGVPCIVEGNVWYYISYSVYKKRFFSTKEYESSTLKLTFDDQSKKVIEVKNIKINKTQLMQLLKKDTQITGINDSPLRNFGGGLLIK
;
A
#
# COMPACT_ATOMS: atom_id res chain seq x y z
N MET A 1 36.97 -20.55 -26.35
CA MET A 1 35.67 -21.05 -25.87
C MET A 1 35.27 -20.46 -24.51
N ILE A 2 36.18 -20.42 -23.54
CA ILE A 2 35.96 -19.89 -22.17
C ILE A 2 35.45 -18.43 -22.13
N VAL A 3 36.01 -17.53 -22.94
CA VAL A 3 35.59 -16.11 -22.98
C VAL A 3 34.12 -15.94 -23.38
N ARG A 4 33.61 -16.77 -24.31
CA ARG A 4 32.20 -16.73 -24.73
C ARG A 4 31.26 -17.20 -23.63
N ILE A 5 31.66 -18.21 -22.86
CA ILE A 5 30.89 -18.73 -21.72
C ILE A 5 30.85 -17.68 -20.59
N LEU A 6 31.98 -17.03 -20.32
CA LEU A 6 32.06 -15.96 -19.32
C LEU A 6 31.15 -14.78 -19.67
N CYS A 7 31.10 -14.37 -20.95
CA CYS A 7 30.20 -13.32 -21.40
C CYS A 7 28.72 -13.70 -21.26
N MET A 8 28.33 -14.96 -21.52
CA MET A 8 26.95 -15.41 -21.34
C MET A 8 26.53 -15.44 -19.87
N VAL A 9 27.43 -15.89 -18.97
CA VAL A 9 27.18 -15.88 -17.52
C VAL A 9 27.04 -14.44 -17.00
N LEU A 10 27.87 -13.51 -17.47
CA LEU A 10 27.79 -12.11 -17.08
C LEU A 10 26.49 -11.44 -17.53
N LEU A 11 26.00 -11.78 -18.73
CA LEU A 11 24.72 -11.28 -19.24
C LEU A 11 23.51 -11.81 -18.46
N LEU A 12 23.56 -13.07 -17.99
CA LEU A 12 22.51 -13.68 -17.18
C LEU A 12 22.45 -13.12 -15.74
N LEU A 13 23.59 -12.70 -15.19
CA LEU A 13 23.66 -12.11 -13.85
C LEU A 13 23.22 -10.63 -13.82
N GLY A 14 23.19 -9.94 -14.97
CA GLY A 14 22.81 -8.53 -15.06
C GLY A 14 21.30 -8.24 -15.03
N SER A 15 20.43 -9.22 -15.28
CA SER A 15 18.99 -9.01 -15.47
C SER A 15 18.13 -9.06 -14.18
N GLY A 16 18.74 -8.97 -13.00
CA GLY A 16 18.11 -9.44 -11.74
C GLY A 16 17.48 -8.42 -10.78
N CYS A 17 17.69 -7.11 -10.93
CA CYS A 17 17.25 -6.12 -9.94
C CYS A 17 16.03 -5.32 -10.38
N THR A 18 14.84 -5.92 -10.30
CA THR A 18 13.57 -5.17 -10.45
C THR A 18 12.94 -4.92 -9.08
N LEU A 19 12.69 -3.64 -8.78
CA LEU A 19 11.86 -3.21 -7.66
C LEU A 19 10.39 -3.27 -8.09
N ILE A 20 9.56 -3.92 -7.29
CA ILE A 20 8.11 -3.92 -7.49
C ILE A 20 7.52 -2.89 -6.53
N ASN A 21 6.91 -1.86 -7.11
CA ASN A 21 6.19 -0.82 -6.38
C ASN A 21 4.70 -1.03 -6.64
N MET A 22 3.93 -1.20 -5.57
CA MET A 22 2.48 -1.34 -5.63
C MET A 22 1.85 -0.17 -4.89
N HIS A 23 0.99 0.59 -5.57
CA HIS A 23 0.27 1.72 -4.97
C HIS A 23 -1.21 1.34 -4.84
N HIS A 24 -1.80 1.70 -3.70
CA HIS A 24 -3.17 1.36 -3.37
C HIS A 24 -3.86 2.49 -2.61
N GLY A 25 -5.19 2.49 -2.70
CA GLY A 25 -6.02 3.51 -2.07
C GLY A 25 -6.06 4.80 -2.89
N TYR A 26 -6.01 5.93 -2.20
CA TYR A 26 -6.05 7.26 -2.81
C TYR A 26 -4.79 7.53 -3.66
N PRO A 27 -4.88 8.17 -4.83
CA PRO A 27 -3.73 8.40 -5.70
C PRO A 27 -2.66 9.27 -5.03
N VAL A 28 -1.41 8.83 -5.07
CA VAL A 28 -0.28 9.57 -4.45
C VAL A 28 -0.13 10.98 -5.02
N SER A 29 -0.40 11.17 -6.32
CA SER A 29 -0.38 12.47 -6.99
C SER A 29 -1.38 13.47 -6.41
N GLU A 30 -2.45 12.97 -5.79
CA GLU A 30 -3.55 13.80 -5.27
C GLU A 30 -3.42 14.09 -3.78
N ILE A 31 -2.44 13.50 -3.08
CA ILE A 31 -2.19 13.76 -1.64
C ILE A 31 -1.95 15.25 -1.38
N GLY A 32 -1.40 16.00 -2.33
CA GLY A 32 -1.22 17.45 -2.22
C GLY A 32 -2.52 18.23 -2.03
N LEU A 33 -3.67 17.68 -2.46
CA LEU A 33 -4.99 18.27 -2.28
C LEU A 33 -5.46 18.22 -0.81
N TRP A 34 -4.92 17.32 0.01
CA TRP A 34 -5.32 17.21 1.42
C TRP A 34 -5.02 18.49 2.20
N ASN A 35 -3.97 19.22 1.82
CA ASN A 35 -3.59 20.50 2.44
C ASN A 35 -4.59 21.63 2.14
N LYS A 36 -5.51 21.42 1.18
CA LYS A 36 -6.55 22.40 0.84
C LYS A 36 -7.79 22.28 1.71
N ILE A 37 -7.99 21.14 2.38
CA ILE A 37 -9.11 20.93 3.30
C ILE A 37 -8.86 21.65 4.61
N LYS A 38 -9.87 22.36 5.09
CA LYS A 38 -9.83 23.13 6.32
C LYS A 38 -11.01 22.77 7.21
N VAL A 39 -10.85 23.04 8.51
CA VAL A 39 -11.95 22.99 9.47
C VAL A 39 -13.04 23.98 9.03
N GLY A 40 -14.29 23.52 9.02
CA GLY A 40 -15.47 24.30 8.59
C GLY A 40 -15.95 24.03 7.16
N ASP A 41 -15.15 23.33 6.34
CA ASP A 41 -15.55 22.86 5.01
C ASP A 41 -16.73 21.88 5.12
N SER A 42 -17.67 21.93 4.18
CA SER A 42 -18.77 20.97 4.15
C SER A 42 -18.33 19.63 3.53
N ASP A 43 -19.04 18.56 3.89
CA ASP A 43 -18.91 17.23 3.28
C ASP A 43 -18.97 17.26 1.74
N SER A 44 -19.87 18.06 1.16
CA SER A 44 -19.99 18.23 -0.30
C SER A 44 -18.77 18.91 -0.90
N GLN A 45 -18.20 19.92 -0.22
CA GLN A 45 -16.98 20.60 -0.69
C GLN A 45 -15.78 19.65 -0.64
N VAL A 46 -15.65 18.89 0.45
CA VAL A 46 -14.61 17.87 0.60
C VAL A 46 -14.73 16.82 -0.50
N THR A 47 -15.94 16.31 -0.75
CA THR A 47 -16.20 15.30 -1.79
C THR A 47 -15.95 15.83 -3.19
N GLN A 48 -16.28 17.09 -3.44
CA GLN A 48 -16.00 17.72 -4.74
C GLN A 48 -14.49 17.90 -4.98
N LEU A 49 -13.72 18.17 -3.93
CA LEU A 49 -12.29 18.40 -4.04
C LEU A 49 -11.46 17.11 -4.06
N LEU A 50 -11.79 16.16 -3.16
CA LEU A 50 -11.03 14.94 -2.96
C LEU A 50 -11.69 13.70 -3.57
N GLY A 51 -12.97 13.75 -3.88
CA GLY A 51 -13.74 12.56 -4.27
C GLY A 51 -14.28 11.80 -3.07
N VAL A 52 -14.66 10.54 -3.30
CA VAL A 52 -15.26 9.67 -2.28
C VAL A 52 -14.17 9.12 -1.34
N PRO A 53 -14.39 9.10 -0.02
CA PRO A 53 -13.43 8.53 0.93
C PRO A 53 -13.24 7.02 0.75
N CYS A 54 -12.09 6.50 1.19
CA CYS A 54 -11.82 5.06 1.15
C CYS A 54 -12.61 4.30 2.22
N ILE A 55 -12.76 4.89 3.40
CA ILE A 55 -13.47 4.29 4.55
C ILE A 55 -14.31 5.37 5.21
N VAL A 56 -15.54 5.02 5.58
CA VAL A 56 -16.47 5.86 6.35
C VAL A 56 -16.87 5.10 7.61
N GLU A 57 -16.56 5.67 8.78
CA GLU A 57 -16.94 5.16 10.09
C GLU A 57 -17.78 6.22 10.81
N GLY A 58 -19.10 6.16 10.64
CA GLY A 58 -20.01 7.18 11.18
C GLY A 58 -19.71 8.56 10.57
N ASN A 59 -19.31 9.51 11.42
CA ASN A 59 -18.93 10.88 11.04
C ASN A 59 -17.42 11.04 10.74
N VAL A 60 -16.66 9.95 10.70
CA VAL A 60 -15.22 9.97 10.42
C VAL A 60 -14.96 9.40 9.03
N TRP A 61 -14.28 10.16 8.20
CA TRP A 61 -13.88 9.73 6.86
C TRP A 61 -12.36 9.56 6.79
N TYR A 62 -11.93 8.51 6.10
CA TYR A 62 -10.53 8.21 5.90
C TYR A 62 -10.20 8.17 4.40
N TYR A 63 -9.21 8.98 4.01
CA TYR A 63 -8.54 8.88 2.73
C TYR A 63 -7.17 8.28 2.98
N ILE A 64 -6.94 7.08 2.46
CA ILE A 64 -5.74 6.29 2.76
C ILE A 64 -5.00 6.07 1.44
N SER A 65 -3.74 6.48 1.38
CA SER A 65 -2.82 6.15 0.29
C SER A 65 -1.67 5.36 0.87
N TYR A 66 -1.37 4.19 0.31
CA TYR A 66 -0.20 3.42 0.74
C TYR A 66 0.56 2.83 -0.45
N SER A 67 1.87 2.75 -0.27
CA SER A 67 2.78 2.13 -1.24
C SER A 67 3.48 0.96 -0.57
N VAL A 68 3.52 -0.17 -1.26
CA VAL A 68 4.26 -1.37 -0.85
C VAL A 68 5.42 -1.58 -1.80
N TYR A 69 6.61 -1.66 -1.23
CA TYR A 69 7.87 -1.86 -1.94
C TYR A 69 8.35 -3.28 -1.69
N LYS A 70 8.53 -4.04 -2.76
CA LYS A 70 9.07 -5.41 -2.70
C LYS A 70 10.31 -5.52 -3.58
N LYS A 71 11.43 -5.92 -2.97
CA LYS A 71 12.64 -6.33 -3.70
C LYS A 71 12.46 -7.79 -4.14
N ARG A 72 12.56 -8.11 -5.43
CA ARG A 72 12.25 -9.47 -5.93
C ARG A 72 13.08 -10.59 -5.27
N PHE A 73 14.33 -10.29 -4.93
CA PHE A 73 15.27 -11.26 -4.34
C PHE A 73 15.16 -11.40 -2.81
N PHE A 74 14.54 -10.43 -2.13
CA PHE A 74 14.41 -10.43 -0.67
C PHE A 74 12.94 -10.47 -0.27
N SER A 75 12.58 -11.34 0.68
CA SER A 75 11.20 -11.44 1.20
C SER A 75 10.76 -10.22 2.03
N THR A 76 11.65 -9.25 2.26
CA THR A 76 11.37 -8.02 2.99
C THR A 76 10.47 -7.11 2.16
N LYS A 77 9.28 -6.84 2.70
CA LYS A 77 8.37 -5.81 2.18
C LYS A 77 8.58 -4.55 3.02
N GLU A 78 8.68 -3.42 2.36
CA GLU A 78 8.63 -2.12 3.01
C GLU A 78 7.30 -1.48 2.65
N TYR A 79 6.73 -0.71 3.56
CA TYR A 79 5.51 0.04 3.28
C TYR A 79 5.66 1.47 3.76
N GLU A 80 4.98 2.38 3.07
CA GLU A 80 4.72 3.74 3.52
C GLU A 80 3.23 3.99 3.39
N SER A 81 2.68 4.84 4.25
CA SER A 81 1.28 5.24 4.12
C SER A 81 1.10 6.69 4.53
N SER A 82 0.16 7.34 3.87
CA SER A 82 -0.37 8.64 4.28
C SER A 82 -1.87 8.47 4.44
N THR A 83 -2.41 8.98 5.54
CA THR A 83 -3.82 8.87 5.89
C THR A 83 -4.33 10.23 6.31
N LEU A 84 -5.33 10.73 5.60
CA LEU A 84 -6.13 11.87 6.01
C LEU A 84 -7.37 11.36 6.75
N LYS A 85 -7.46 11.68 8.03
CA LYS A 85 -8.67 11.49 8.83
C LYS A 85 -9.40 12.83 8.92
N LEU A 86 -10.65 12.83 8.51
CA LEU A 86 -11.57 13.96 8.66
C LEU A 86 -12.67 13.56 9.62
N THR A 87 -12.91 14.36 10.64
CA THR A 87 -14.06 14.21 11.53
C THR A 87 -15.07 15.28 11.20
N PHE A 88 -16.33 14.90 11.01
CA PHE A 88 -17.43 15.80 10.71
C PHE A 88 -18.35 15.99 11.93
N ASP A 89 -18.96 17.15 12.02
CA ASP A 89 -20.07 17.39 12.95
C ASP A 89 -21.35 16.74 12.43
N ASP A 90 -22.07 16.03 13.31
CA ASP A 90 -23.25 15.27 12.91
C ASP A 90 -24.42 16.15 12.43
N GLN A 91 -24.55 17.36 12.99
CA GLN A 91 -25.65 18.28 12.71
C GLN A 91 -25.36 19.18 11.50
N SER A 92 -24.19 19.81 11.50
CA SER A 92 -23.81 20.81 10.50
C SER A 92 -23.11 20.24 9.27
N LYS A 93 -22.74 18.95 9.29
CA LYS A 93 -22.00 18.24 8.22
C LYS A 93 -20.72 18.97 7.79
N LYS A 94 -20.09 19.67 8.74
CA LYS A 94 -18.84 20.42 8.55
C LYS A 94 -17.68 19.69 9.20
N VAL A 95 -16.50 19.85 8.62
CA VAL A 95 -15.25 19.32 9.18
C VAL A 95 -14.95 20.01 10.51
N ILE A 96 -14.82 19.23 11.58
CA ILE A 96 -14.40 19.70 12.91
C ILE A 96 -12.93 19.41 13.19
N GLU A 97 -12.38 18.35 12.60
CA GLU A 97 -11.01 17.92 12.82
C GLU A 97 -10.40 17.44 11.49
N VAL A 98 -9.17 17.89 11.23
CA VAL A 98 -8.34 17.41 10.13
C VAL A 98 -7.06 16.84 10.72
N LYS A 99 -6.82 15.54 10.52
CA LYS A 99 -5.62 14.88 11.01
C LYS A 99 -4.92 14.15 9.87
N ASN A 100 -3.69 14.57 9.59
CA ASN A 100 -2.82 13.90 8.62
C ASN A 100 -1.83 12.99 9.36
N ILE A 101 -1.88 11.70 9.07
CA ILE A 101 -1.04 10.67 9.67
C ILE A 101 -0.14 10.13 8.58
N LYS A 102 1.16 10.33 8.73
CA LYS A 102 2.16 9.80 7.80
C LYS A 102 2.99 8.73 8.48
N ILE A 103 3.00 7.55 7.88
CA ILE A 103 3.91 6.46 8.21
C ILE A 103 5.00 6.48 7.14
N ASN A 104 6.19 6.91 7.56
CA ASN A 104 7.37 6.86 6.70
C ASN A 104 7.72 5.40 6.37
N LYS A 105 8.47 5.24 5.29
CA LYS A 105 8.90 3.95 4.79
C LYS A 105 9.51 3.10 5.91
N THR A 106 8.83 2.03 6.26
CA THR A 106 9.24 1.12 7.34
C THR A 106 9.13 -0.32 6.86
N GLN A 107 9.89 -1.20 7.50
CA GLN A 107 9.79 -2.62 7.20
C GLN A 107 8.43 -3.13 7.67
N LEU A 108 7.69 -3.76 6.76
CA LEU A 108 6.48 -4.47 7.11
C LEU A 108 6.93 -5.69 7.92
N MET A 109 6.84 -5.60 9.25
CA MET A 109 7.06 -6.76 10.11
C MET A 109 6.13 -7.86 9.61
N GLN A 110 6.69 -9.06 9.41
CA GLN A 110 5.86 -10.22 9.10
C GLN A 110 4.92 -10.40 10.29
N LEU A 111 3.65 -10.04 10.12
CA LEU A 111 2.62 -10.50 11.03
C LEU A 111 2.81 -12.01 11.09
N LEU A 112 3.04 -12.55 12.31
CA LEU A 112 3.07 -13.99 12.55
C LEU A 112 1.92 -14.56 11.76
N LYS A 113 2.25 -15.38 10.76
CA LYS A 113 1.28 -15.99 9.88
C LYS A 113 0.39 -16.84 10.78
N LYS A 114 -0.74 -16.28 11.22
CA LYS A 114 -1.75 -17.06 11.90
C LYS A 114 -2.21 -18.05 10.84
N ASP A 115 -2.11 -19.34 11.12
CA ASP A 115 -2.75 -20.38 10.33
C ASP A 115 -4.26 -20.13 10.40
N THR A 116 -4.75 -19.21 9.58
CA THR A 116 -6.16 -19.09 9.30
C THR A 116 -6.44 -20.14 8.24
N GLN A 117 -7.14 -21.19 8.65
CA GLN A 117 -7.67 -22.28 7.82
C GLN A 117 -8.76 -21.76 6.86
N ILE A 118 -8.49 -20.66 6.16
CA ILE A 118 -9.39 -20.08 5.16
C ILE A 118 -8.57 -19.96 3.89
N THR A 119 -8.53 -21.05 3.13
CA THR A 119 -8.07 -21.05 1.73
C THR A 119 -9.24 -20.61 0.87
N GLY A 120 -9.01 -19.66 -0.04
CA GLY A 120 -10.04 -19.24 -0.99
C GLY A 120 -10.40 -20.39 -1.93
N ILE A 121 -11.65 -20.42 -2.41
CA ILE A 121 -12.17 -21.45 -3.33
C ILE A 121 -11.30 -21.59 -4.62
N ASN A 122 -10.49 -20.57 -4.94
CA ASN A 122 -9.56 -20.54 -6.08
C ASN A 122 -8.07 -20.63 -5.73
N ASP A 123 -7.71 -21.12 -4.55
CA ASP A 123 -6.30 -21.32 -4.21
C ASP A 123 -5.72 -22.50 -5.01
N SER A 124 -5.11 -22.17 -6.15
CA SER A 124 -4.54 -23.13 -7.08
C SER A 124 -3.46 -23.99 -6.40
N PRO A 125 -3.42 -25.31 -6.64
CA PRO A 125 -2.44 -26.22 -6.04
C PRO A 125 -0.97 -25.80 -6.25
N LEU A 126 -0.68 -25.16 -7.38
CA LEU A 126 0.65 -24.63 -7.72
C LEU A 126 1.15 -23.57 -6.74
N ARG A 127 0.25 -22.84 -6.06
CA ARG A 127 0.62 -21.82 -5.08
C ARG A 127 1.11 -22.42 -3.75
N ASN A 128 0.69 -23.64 -3.42
CA ASN A 128 1.16 -24.38 -2.24
C ASN A 128 2.46 -25.16 -2.50
N PHE A 129 2.71 -25.60 -3.74
CA PHE A 129 3.90 -26.38 -4.08
C PHE A 129 5.21 -25.57 -4.01
N GLY A 130 5.16 -24.25 -4.23
CA GLY A 130 6.36 -23.39 -4.20
C GLY A 130 6.90 -23.06 -2.80
N GLY A 131 6.14 -23.34 -1.74
CA GLY A 131 6.55 -23.00 -0.36
C GLY A 131 7.45 -24.04 0.32
N GLY A 132 7.46 -25.28 -0.17
CA GLY A 132 8.18 -26.40 0.47
C GLY A 132 9.60 -26.63 -0.06
N LEU A 133 10.01 -25.97 -1.15
CA LEU A 133 11.26 -26.31 -1.86
C LEU A 133 12.48 -25.44 -1.48
N LEU A 134 12.38 -24.61 -0.43
CA LEU A 134 13.48 -23.76 0.05
C LEU A 134 13.78 -23.96 1.55
N ILE A 135 13.51 -25.14 2.09
CA ILE A 135 14.13 -25.59 3.35
C ILE A 135 14.74 -26.97 3.10
N LYS A 136 15.97 -26.97 2.59
CA LYS A 136 17.00 -27.92 3.00
C LYS A 136 18.38 -27.35 2.69
#